data_AF-A0A958ADP4-F1
#
_entry.id   AF-A0A958ADP4-F1
#
_cell.length_a   1.000
_cell.length_b   1.000
_cell.length_c   1.000
_cell.angle_alpha   90.00
_cell.angle_beta   90.00
_cell.angle_gamma   90.00
#
_symmetry.space_group_name_H-M   'P 1'
#
loop_
_entity.id
_entity.type
_entity.pdbx_description
1 polymer ?
#
loop_
_entity_poly.entity_id
_entity_poly.type
_entity_poly.pdbx_seq_one_letter_code
_entity_poly.pdbx_strand_id
1 'polypeptide(L)' 'MMKERTQGRSQEQAAVKANIKSRKTVAKYERLGQVPSELNQSRRYRTRPDPFAEDWPAIEQKLRL' A
#
# COMPACT_ATOMS: atom_id res chain seq x y z
N MET A 1 -7.02 9.21 15.30
CA MET A 1 -5.71 9.85 15.07
C MET A 1 -5.83 11.36 14.95
N MET A 2 -6.40 11.91 13.86
CA MET A 2 -6.49 13.38 13.68
C MET A 2 -7.33 14.07 14.77
N LYS A 3 -8.44 13.45 15.18
CA LYS A 3 -9.22 13.88 16.36
C LYS A 3 -8.38 13.99 17.65
N GLU A 4 -7.41 13.10 17.83
CA GLU A 4 -6.53 13.12 19.01
C GLU A 4 -5.51 14.26 18.89
N ARG A 5 -5.00 14.51 17.68
CA ARG A 5 -4.07 15.62 17.39
C ARG A 5 -4.73 16.97 17.63
N THR A 6 -5.96 17.17 17.16
CA THR A 6 -6.74 18.40 17.41
C THR A 6 -7.06 18.62 18.89
N GLN A 7 -7.04 17.56 19.70
CA GLN A 7 -7.24 17.62 21.15
C GLN A 7 -5.92 17.81 21.93
N GLY A 8 -4.81 18.10 21.25
CA GLY A 8 -3.50 18.37 21.86
C GLY A 8 -2.72 17.12 22.28
N ARG A 9 -3.17 15.91 21.94
CA ARG A 9 -2.45 14.67 22.30
C ARG A 9 -1.21 14.47 21.45
N SER A 10 -0.20 13.80 22.02
CA SER A 10 1.05 13.48 21.31
C SER A 10 0.81 12.54 20.12
N GLN A 11 1.79 12.43 19.22
CA GLN A 11 1.70 11.54 18.07
C GLN A 11 1.67 10.07 18.50
N GLU A 12 2.36 9.72 19.58
CA GLU A 12 2.37 8.39 20.20
C GLU A 12 0.99 8.04 20.79
N GLN A 13 0.40 8.96 21.56
CA GLN A 13 -0.95 8.77 22.11
C GLN A 13 -1.99 8.62 21.00
N ALA A 14 -1.91 9.45 19.97
CA ALA A 14 -2.76 9.37 18.80
C ALA A 14 -2.58 8.06 18.02
N ALA A 15 -1.35 7.53 17.97
CA ALA A 15 -1.03 6.25 17.33
C ALA A 15 -1.67 5.07 18.08
N VAL A 16 -1.46 4.99 19.40
CA VAL A 16 -2.05 3.95 20.25
C VAL A 16 -3.58 3.98 20.15
N LYS A 17 -4.20 5.16 20.29
CA LYS A 17 -5.66 5.31 20.22
C LYS A 17 -6.24 4.96 18.85
N ALA A 18 -5.50 5.21 17.78
CA ALA A 18 -5.90 4.90 16.40
C ALA A 18 -5.47 3.49 15.93
N ASN A 19 -4.89 2.67 16.81
CA ASN A 19 -4.30 1.38 16.49
C ASN A 19 -3.29 1.43 15.32
N ILE A 20 -2.48 2.50 15.28
CA ILE A 20 -1.42 2.72 14.30
C ILE A 20 -0.09 2.28 14.92
N LYS A 21 0.64 1.38 14.25
CA LYS A 21 1.91 0.83 14.75
C LYS A 21 3.03 1.85 14.98
N SER A 22 2.97 3.03 14.36
CA SER A 22 4.05 4.02 14.46
C SER A 22 3.54 5.46 14.51
N ARG A 23 4.12 6.25 15.42
CA ARG A 23 3.97 7.71 15.45
C ARG A 23 4.35 8.38 14.12
N LYS A 24 5.26 7.78 13.33
CA LYS A 24 5.69 8.34 12.04
C LYS A 24 4.55 8.36 11.03
N THR A 25 3.68 7.36 11.08
CA THR A 25 2.46 7.31 10.28
C THR A 25 1.51 8.44 10.68
N VAL A 26 1.44 8.74 11.98
CA VAL A 26 0.68 9.89 12.50
C VAL A 26 1.26 11.21 11.99
N ALA A 27 2.56 11.42 12.12
CA ALA A 27 3.24 12.60 11.59
C ALA A 27 3.03 12.80 10.08
N LYS A 28 3.02 11.70 9.30
CA LYS A 28 2.79 11.73 7.86
C LYS A 28 1.39 12.27 7.54
N TYR A 29 0.35 11.67 8.12
CA TYR A 29 -1.04 12.06 7.83
C TYR A 29 -1.40 13.43 8.41
N GLU A 30 -0.80 13.81 9.53
CA GLU A 30 -0.89 15.17 10.07
C GLU A 30 -0.34 16.21 9.10
N ARG A 31 0.87 16.00 8.59
CA ARG A 31 1.48 16.89 7.60
C ARG A 31 0.71 16.94 6.27
N LEU A 32 0.11 15.84 5.87
CA LEU A 32 -0.71 15.77 4.65
C LEU A 32 -2.10 16.39 4.84
N GLY A 33 -2.55 16.59 6.08
CA GLY A 33 -3.92 17.03 6.36
C GLY A 33 -4.99 16.04 5.92
N GLN A 34 -4.62 14.79 5.63
CA GLN A 34 -5.46 13.76 5.00
C GLN A 34 -5.40 12.45 5.78
N VAL A 35 -6.46 11.66 5.71
CA VAL A 35 -6.55 10.32 6.31
C VAL A 35 -6.19 9.22 5.30
N PRO A 36 -5.86 7.98 5.77
CA PRO A 36 -5.44 6.91 4.87
C PRO A 36 -6.41 6.62 3.72
N SER A 37 -7.72 6.74 3.96
CA SER A 37 -8.77 6.50 2.97
C SER A 37 -8.78 7.53 1.84
N GLU A 38 -8.40 8.78 2.12
CA GLU A 38 -8.34 9.86 1.13
C GLU A 38 -7.10 9.75 0.22
N LEU A 39 -6.07 9.06 0.71
CA LEU A 39 -4.82 8.81 -0.04
C LEU A 39 -4.89 7.56 -0.90
N ASN A 40 -6.04 6.89 -0.96
CA ASN A 40 -6.21 5.71 -1.79
C ASN A 40 -6.25 6.10 -3.27
N GLN A 41 -5.18 5.78 -4.00
CA GLN A 41 -5.08 6.01 -5.42
C GLN A 41 -5.43 4.75 -6.21
N SER A 42 -6.18 4.91 -7.30
CA SER A 42 -6.46 3.82 -8.23
C SER A 42 -5.14 3.27 -8.79
N ARG A 43 -4.84 2.01 -8.50
CA ARG A 43 -3.61 1.37 -8.99
C ARG A 43 -3.82 0.95 -10.44
N ARG A 44 -3.03 1.54 -11.34
CA ARG A 44 -2.95 1.10 -12.73
C ARG A 44 -1.92 -0.03 -12.83
N TYR A 45 -2.34 -1.24 -12.46
CA TYR A 45 -1.52 -2.42 -12.70
C TYR A 45 -1.38 -2.62 -14.21
N ARG A 46 -0.15 -2.85 -14.68
CA ARG A 46 0.09 -3.31 -16.05
C ARG A 46 0.15 -4.83 -15.99
N THR A 47 -0.70 -5.51 -16.75
CA THR A 47 -0.46 -6.92 -17.04
C THR A 47 0.84 -6.98 -17.84
N ARG A 48 1.89 -7.54 -17.23
CA ARG A 48 3.14 -7.81 -17.95
C ARG A 48 2.80 -8.88 -19.00
N PRO A 49 3.19 -8.71 -20.27
CA PRO A 49 3.09 -9.80 -21.23
C PRO A 49 3.87 -11.02 -20.70
N ASP A 50 3.41 -12.22 -21.07
CA ASP A 50 4.08 -13.46 -20.69
C ASP A 50 5.54 -13.41 -21.16
N PRO A 51 6.53 -13.48 -20.25
CA PRO A 51 7.95 -13.48 -20.62
C PRO A 51 8.35 -14.64 -21.54
N PHE A 52 7.60 -15.74 -21.53
CA PHE A 52 7.97 -17.00 -22.19
C PHE A 52 6.99 -17.36 -23.32
N ALA A 53 6.22 -16.38 -23.82
CA ALA A 53 5.25 -16.60 -24.89
C ALA A 53 5.87 -17.29 -26.12
N GLU A 54 7.14 -17.01 -26.40
CA GLU A 54 7.90 -17.58 -27.52
C GLU A 54 8.50 -18.96 -27.21
N ASP A 55 8.70 -19.30 -25.93
CA ASP A 55 9.31 -20.56 -25.50
C ASP A 55 8.30 -21.70 -25.37
N TRP A 56 7.03 -21.38 -25.07
CA TRP A 56 5.99 -22.38 -24.84
C TRP A 56 5.84 -23.42 -25.96
N PRO A 57 5.89 -23.05 -27.26
CA PRO A 57 5.81 -24.04 -28.34
C PRO A 57 6.92 -25.10 -28.26
N ALA A 58 8.15 -24.72 -27.86
CA ALA A 58 9.27 -25.64 -27.75
C ALA A 58 9.12 -26.61 -26.56
N ILE A 59 8.53 -26.14 -25.46
CA ILE A 59 8.24 -27.00 -24.30
C ILE A 59 7.11 -27.98 -24.61
N GLU A 60 6.06 -27.54 -25.31
CA GLU A 60 4.94 -28.39 -25.70
C GLU A 60 5.39 -29.57 -26.57
N GLN A 61 6.32 -29.34 -27.51
CA GLN A 61 6.88 -30.40 -28.35
C GLN A 61 7.60 -31.47 -27.53
N LYS A 62 8.33 -31.09 -26.48
CA LYS A 62 9.07 -32.03 -25.62
C LYS A 62 8.16 -32.90 -24.76
N LEU A 63 6.96 -32.42 -24.43
CA LEU A 63 5.99 -33.15 -23.61
C LEU A 63 5.15 -34.16 -24.39
N ARG A 64 5.20 -34.11 -25.72
CA ARG A 64 4.47 -35.03 -26.61
C ARG A 64 5.29 -36.27 -27.02
N LEU A 65 6.56 -36.34 -26.59
CA LEU A 65 7.46 -37.50 -26.73
C LEU A 65 7.26 -38.47 -25.55
#